data_AF-A0A1C5LT33-F1
#
_entry.id   AF-A0A1C5LT33-F1
#
_cell.length_a   1.000
_cell.length_b   1.000
_cell.length_c   1.000
_cell.angle_alpha   90.00
_cell.angle_beta   90.00
_cell.angle_gamma   90.00
#
_symmetry.space_group_name_H-M   'P 1'
#
loop_
_entity.id
_entity.type
_entity.pdbx_description
1 polymer ?
#
loop_
_entity_poly.entity_id
_entity_poly.type
_entity_poly.pdbx_seq_one_letter_code
_entity_poly.pdbx_strand_id
1 'polypeptide(L)'
;MRNDKIIGALIGLVGAAGNSGWTEKTDQTIASALLQEDNDETIEEIHREKYRLSPGCSTCTAPCGNTSDYDMSCFWNGSLEEQKRKHDIINELQQVAEQYNSGNLKRLPEVCFRALACFSYGMDEAAYESLMSDFHNIAETV
;
A
#
# COMPACT_ATOMS: atom_id res chain seq x y z
N MET A 1 13.18 0.50 8.56
CA MET A 1 12.04 1.20 9.21
C MET A 1 11.30 0.21 10.07
N ARG A 2 10.24 0.60 10.78
CA ARG A 2 9.53 -0.29 11.72
C ARG A 2 8.41 -1.11 11.08
N ASN A 3 8.06 -0.88 9.81
CA ASN A 3 6.91 -1.49 9.11
C ASN A 3 7.25 -2.01 7.68
N ASP A 4 8.52 -2.36 7.42
CA ASP A 4 8.97 -2.73 6.07
C ASP A 4 8.22 -3.98 5.56
N LYS A 5 8.02 -5.01 6.40
CA LYS A 5 7.30 -6.23 5.99
C LYS A 5 5.83 -5.95 5.71
N ILE A 6 5.19 -5.10 6.53
CA ILE A 6 3.82 -4.67 6.29
C ILE A 6 3.69 -3.98 4.95
N ILE A 7 4.59 -3.04 4.61
CA ILE A 7 4.59 -2.38 3.30
C ILE A 7 4.72 -3.41 2.18
N GLY A 8 5.64 -4.38 2.32
CA GLY A 8 5.80 -5.46 1.36
C GLY A 8 4.52 -6.28 1.15
N ALA A 9 3.81 -6.61 2.22
CA ALA A 9 2.55 -7.33 2.16
C ALA A 9 1.41 -6.49 1.55
N LEU A 10 1.35 -5.19 1.86
CA LEU A 10 0.36 -4.26 1.31
C LEU A 10 0.51 -4.06 -0.20
N ILE A 11 1.74 -4.01 -0.72
CA ILE A 11 2.01 -3.97 -2.16
C ILE A 11 1.41 -5.20 -2.84
N GLY A 12 1.61 -6.39 -2.27
CA GLY A 12 1.02 -7.64 -2.77
C GLY A 12 -0.51 -7.68 -2.67
N LEU A 13 -1.10 -7.07 -1.63
CA LEU A 13 -2.55 -6.94 -1.49
C LEU A 13 -3.13 -6.04 -2.59
N VAL A 14 -2.52 -4.89 -2.86
CA VAL A 14 -2.98 -3.97 -3.92
C VAL A 14 -2.89 -4.64 -5.31
N GLY A 15 -1.85 -5.42 -5.57
CA GLY A 15 -1.75 -6.21 -6.79
C GLY A 15 -2.87 -7.25 -6.96
N ALA A 16 -3.30 -7.89 -5.86
CA ALA A 16 -4.46 -8.79 -5.86
C ALA A 16 -5.79 -8.03 -6.09
N ALA A 17 -5.92 -6.87 -5.44
CA ALA A 17 -7.11 -6.04 -5.50
C ALA A 17 -7.32 -5.40 -6.89
N GLY A 18 -6.25 -5.10 -7.63
CA GLY A 18 -6.31 -4.53 -8.98
C GLY A 18 -7.14 -5.36 -9.98
N ASN A 19 -7.25 -6.68 -9.79
CA ASN A 19 -8.03 -7.56 -10.65
C ASN A 19 -9.47 -7.80 -10.18
N SER A 20 -9.78 -7.50 -8.92
CA SER A 20 -11.02 -7.90 -8.24
C SER A 20 -11.84 -6.71 -7.72
N GLY A 21 -11.27 -5.51 -7.73
CA GLY A 21 -11.87 -4.30 -7.17
C GLY A 21 -11.64 -4.17 -5.67
N TRP A 22 -11.70 -2.93 -5.17
CA TRP A 22 -11.37 -2.62 -3.78
C TRP A 22 -12.63 -2.52 -2.94
N THR A 23 -12.61 -3.12 -1.75
CA THR A 23 -13.76 -3.20 -0.86
C THR A 23 -13.53 -2.40 0.41
N GLU A 24 -14.57 -2.09 1.17
CA GLU A 24 -14.43 -1.44 2.49
C GLU A 24 -13.53 -2.23 3.44
N LYS A 25 -13.54 -3.57 3.33
CA LYS A 25 -12.62 -4.41 4.10
C LYS A 25 -11.16 -4.20 3.67
N THR A 26 -10.92 -4.03 2.37
CA THR A 26 -9.59 -3.73 1.83
C THR A 26 -9.10 -2.37 2.32
N ASP A 27 -9.96 -1.34 2.30
CA ASP A 27 -9.66 -0.02 2.86
C ASP A 27 -9.29 -0.12 4.34
N GLN A 28 -10.10 -0.82 5.14
CA GLN A 28 -9.86 -1.02 6.57
C GLN A 28 -8.54 -1.75 6.83
N THR A 29 -8.24 -2.81 6.08
CA THR A 29 -6.99 -3.57 6.24
C THR A 29 -5.77 -2.71 5.92
N ILE A 30 -5.81 -1.91 4.85
CA ILE A 30 -4.70 -1.01 4.48
C ILE A 30 -4.52 0.07 5.57
N ALA A 31 -5.58 0.77 5.95
CA ALA A 31 -5.50 1.87 6.91
C ALA A 31 -5.03 1.40 8.30
N SER A 32 -5.52 0.24 8.76
CA SER A 32 -5.11 -0.32 10.05
C SER A 32 -3.64 -0.73 10.03
N ALA A 33 -3.19 -1.38 8.95
CA ALA A 33 -1.83 -1.90 8.85
C ALA A 33 -0.76 -0.79 8.74
N LEU A 34 -1.04 0.30 8.00
CA LEU A 34 -0.09 1.40 7.81
C LEU A 34 0.37 2.06 9.11
N LEU A 35 -0.47 2.01 10.15
CA LEU A 35 -0.21 2.61 11.46
C LEU A 35 0.45 1.63 12.45
N GLN A 36 0.68 0.39 12.05
CA GLN A 36 1.31 -0.63 12.88
C GLN A 36 2.80 -0.78 12.56
N GLU A 37 3.50 -1.35 13.53
CA GLU A 37 4.85 -1.88 13.34
C GLU A 37 4.76 -3.31 12.81
N ASP A 38 5.84 -3.81 12.20
CA ASP A 38 5.91 -5.17 11.69
C ASP A 38 5.54 -6.18 12.78
N ASN A 39 4.40 -6.84 12.58
CA ASN A 39 3.90 -7.89 13.43
C ASN A 39 3.20 -8.96 12.59
N ASP A 40 3.36 -10.21 12.98
CA ASP A 40 2.88 -11.35 12.19
C ASP A 40 1.35 -11.37 12.08
N GLU A 41 0.63 -10.94 13.13
CA GLU A 41 -0.85 -10.88 13.13
C GLU A 41 -1.40 -9.96 12.03
N THR A 42 -0.82 -8.77 11.89
CA THR A 42 -1.21 -7.78 10.87
C THR A 42 -0.86 -8.29 9.47
N ILE A 43 0.33 -8.89 9.30
CA ILE A 43 0.75 -9.47 8.03
C ILE A 43 -0.19 -10.61 7.61
N GLU A 44 -0.57 -11.47 8.55
CA GLU A 44 -1.54 -12.54 8.31
C GLU A 44 -2.93 -12.01 7.97
N GLU A 45 -3.37 -10.87 8.54
CA GLU A 45 -4.64 -10.24 8.14
C GLU A 45 -4.57 -9.70 6.72
N ILE A 46 -3.47 -9.06 6.33
CA ILE A 46 -3.23 -8.62 4.95
C ILE A 46 -3.29 -9.81 3.99
N HIS A 47 -2.64 -10.94 4.34
CA HIS A 47 -2.67 -12.15 3.54
C HIS A 47 -4.07 -12.76 3.44
N ARG A 48 -4.82 -12.80 4.54
CA ARG A 48 -6.22 -13.28 4.54
C ARG A 48 -7.08 -12.46 3.58
N GLU A 49 -6.97 -11.13 3.62
CA GLU A 49 -7.71 -10.26 2.70
C GLU A 49 -7.24 -10.45 1.25
N LYS A 50 -5.93 -10.55 1.02
CA LYS A 50 -5.34 -10.79 -0.30
C LYS A 50 -5.87 -12.07 -0.95
N TYR A 51 -5.94 -13.17 -0.20
CA TYR A 51 -6.46 -14.44 -0.70
C TYR A 51 -7.99 -14.48 -0.75
N ARG A 52 -8.70 -13.65 0.03
CA ARG A 52 -10.14 -13.47 -0.17
C ARG A 52 -10.45 -12.82 -1.51
N LEU A 53 -9.65 -11.83 -1.92
CA LEU A 53 -9.77 -11.12 -3.20
C LEU A 53 -9.30 -11.98 -4.38
N SER A 54 -8.24 -12.75 -4.20
CA SER A 54 -7.68 -13.65 -5.22
C SER A 54 -7.53 -15.10 -4.71
N PRO A 55 -8.63 -15.85 -4.51
CA PRO A 55 -8.58 -17.20 -3.93
C PRO A 55 -7.72 -18.16 -4.75
N GLY A 56 -7.78 -18.06 -6.08
CA GLY A 56 -7.00 -18.90 -7.00
C GLY A 56 -5.49 -18.70 -6.89
N CYS A 57 -5.02 -17.54 -6.39
CA CYS A 57 -3.60 -17.27 -6.23
C CYS A 57 -2.98 -18.02 -5.04
N SER A 58 -3.77 -18.40 -4.03
CA SER A 58 -3.28 -19.14 -2.86
C SER A 58 -2.78 -20.56 -3.16
N THR A 59 -3.28 -21.17 -4.23
CA THR A 59 -2.96 -22.54 -4.66
C THR A 59 -2.38 -22.59 -6.07
N CYS A 60 -2.09 -21.42 -6.65
CA CYS A 60 -1.61 -21.33 -8.02
C CYS A 60 -0.24 -22.01 -8.16
N THR A 61 -0.14 -22.98 -9.05
CA THR A 61 1.11 -23.68 -9.36
C THR A 61 2.01 -22.91 -10.34
N ALA A 62 1.53 -21.78 -10.87
CA ALA A 62 2.24 -20.89 -11.79
C ALA A 62 2.20 -19.43 -11.28
N PRO A 63 2.98 -19.09 -10.25
CA PRO A 63 2.93 -17.77 -9.63
C PRO A 63 3.36 -16.68 -10.62
N CYS A 64 2.51 -15.68 -10.82
CA CYS A 64 2.78 -14.53 -11.69
C CYS A 64 3.39 -13.32 -10.96
N GLY A 65 3.48 -13.36 -9.63
CA GLY A 65 4.02 -12.28 -8.80
C GLY A 65 3.00 -11.24 -8.35
N ASN A 66 1.83 -11.14 -8.98
CA ASN A 66 0.83 -10.09 -8.69
C ASN A 66 0.29 -10.11 -7.25
N THR A 67 0.38 -11.25 -6.55
CA THR A 67 -0.08 -11.39 -5.16
C THR A 67 1.07 -11.74 -4.21
N SER A 68 2.30 -11.71 -4.70
CA SER A 68 3.48 -11.92 -3.85
C SER A 68 3.68 -10.70 -2.97
N ASP A 69 4.14 -10.93 -1.74
CA ASP A 69 4.68 -9.81 -0.97
C ASP A 69 5.90 -9.26 -1.69
N TYR A 70 6.05 -7.94 -1.67
CA TYR A 70 7.20 -7.30 -2.30
C TYR A 70 8.48 -7.63 -1.54
N ASP A 71 9.55 -7.94 -2.27
CA ASP A 71 10.86 -8.20 -1.67
C ASP A 71 11.50 -6.89 -1.18
N MET A 72 11.47 -6.72 0.14
CA MET A 72 11.99 -5.52 0.79
C MET A 72 13.53 -5.44 0.78
N SER A 73 14.24 -6.50 0.36
CA SER A 73 15.72 -6.52 0.32
C SER A 73 16.32 -5.40 -0.54
N CYS A 74 15.60 -5.00 -1.60
CA CYS A 74 16.02 -3.96 -2.52
C CYS A 74 15.16 -2.70 -2.44
N PHE A 75 14.14 -2.67 -1.58
CA PHE A 75 13.17 -1.57 -1.56
C PHE A 75 13.82 -0.22 -1.24
N TRP A 76 14.81 -0.21 -0.35
CA TRP A 76 15.53 1.00 0.03
C TRP A 76 16.78 1.27 -0.81
N ASN A 77 17.05 0.43 -1.81
CA ASN A 77 18.14 0.71 -2.75
C ASN A 77 17.76 1.90 -3.64
N GLY A 78 18.77 2.69 -4.01
CA GLY A 78 18.63 3.90 -4.81
C GLY A 78 19.38 5.07 -4.20
N SER A 79 19.33 6.19 -4.90
CA SER A 79 19.80 7.49 -4.45
C SER A 79 19.06 7.97 -3.19
N LEU A 80 19.66 8.90 -2.46
CA LEU A 80 19.03 9.54 -1.30
C LEU A 80 17.70 10.20 -1.66
N GLU A 81 17.59 10.74 -2.88
CA GLU A 81 16.37 11.35 -3.40
C GLU A 81 15.25 10.31 -3.58
N GLU A 82 15.55 9.15 -4.16
CA GLU A 82 14.58 8.06 -4.31
C GLU A 82 14.13 7.51 -2.96
N GLN A 83 15.06 7.35 -2.01
CA GLN A 83 14.73 6.92 -0.65
C GLN A 83 13.84 7.95 0.05
N LYS A 84 14.15 9.24 -0.10
CA LYS A 84 13.35 10.33 0.46
C LYS A 84 11.93 10.33 -0.11
N ARG A 85 11.76 10.21 -1.43
CA ARG A 85 10.43 10.12 -2.07
C ARG A 85 9.62 8.95 -1.52
N LYS A 86 10.23 7.78 -1.34
CA LYS A 86 9.56 6.61 -0.74
C LYS A 86 9.10 6.90 0.69
N HIS A 87 9.95 7.54 1.49
CA HIS A 87 9.60 7.98 2.84
C HIS A 87 8.44 8.97 2.85
N ASP A 88 8.49 9.99 1.99
CA ASP A 88 7.45 11.02 1.90
C ASP A 88 6.09 10.39 1.57
N ILE A 89 6.05 9.44 0.62
CA ILE A 89 4.82 8.71 0.28
C ILE A 89 4.29 7.87 1.44
N ILE A 90 5.16 7.17 2.18
CA ILE A 90 4.74 6.38 3.34
C ILE A 90 4.12 7.29 4.41
N ASN A 91 4.69 8.48 4.64
CA ASN A 91 4.15 9.43 5.59
C ASN A 91 2.76 9.94 5.17
N GLU A 92 2.55 10.24 3.88
CA GLU A 92 1.23 10.62 3.37
C GLU A 92 0.20 9.50 3.50
N LEU A 93 0.59 8.26 3.17
CA LEU A 93 -0.25 7.08 3.37
C LEU A 93 -0.69 6.93 4.83
N GLN A 94 0.22 7.15 5.78
CA GLN A 94 -0.08 7.10 7.21
C GLN A 94 -1.04 8.21 7.64
N GLN A 95 -0.82 9.45 7.18
CA GLN A 95 -1.73 10.57 7.47
C GLN A 95 -3.15 10.30 6.96
N VAL A 96 -3.29 9.78 5.73
CA VAL A 96 -4.60 9.43 5.18
C VAL A 96 -5.24 8.27 5.96
N ALA A 97 -4.45 7.28 6.39
CA ALA A 97 -4.92 6.19 7.23
C ALA A 97 -5.44 6.68 8.60
N GLU A 98 -4.77 7.66 9.21
CA GLU A 98 -5.25 8.31 10.44
C GLU A 98 -6.58 9.03 10.22
N GLN A 99 -6.73 9.78 9.12
CA GLN A 99 -7.98 10.45 8.76
C GLN A 99 -9.12 9.46 8.49
N TYR A 100 -8.82 8.31 7.88
CA TYR A 100 -9.80 7.25 7.69
C TYR A 100 -10.24 6.66 9.05
N ASN A 101 -9.29 6.33 9.92
CA ASN A 101 -9.58 5.73 11.22
C ASN A 101 -10.27 6.70 12.19
N SER A 102 -10.04 8.01 12.06
CA SER A 102 -10.77 9.04 12.83
C SER A 102 -12.20 9.26 12.34
N GLY A 103 -12.58 8.66 11.21
CA GLY A 103 -13.89 8.82 10.58
C GLY A 103 -14.03 10.06 9.70
N ASN A 104 -12.95 10.80 9.48
CA ASN A 104 -12.93 11.95 8.56
C ASN A 104 -13.07 11.51 7.09
N LEU A 105 -12.58 10.30 6.76
CA LEU A 105 -12.77 9.69 5.45
C LEU A 105 -13.65 8.45 5.55
N LYS A 106 -14.61 8.32 4.64
CA LYS A 106 -15.49 7.13 4.56
C LYS A 106 -14.89 5.96 3.79
N ARG A 107 -13.97 6.25 2.87
CA ARG A 107 -13.27 5.29 2.01
C ARG A 107 -11.83 5.77 1.86
N LEU A 108 -10.89 4.84 1.64
CA LEU A 108 -9.54 5.24 1.28
C LEU A 108 -9.53 5.83 -0.14
N PRO A 109 -8.92 7.00 -0.34
CA PRO A 109 -8.75 7.59 -1.66
C PRO A 109 -7.94 6.72 -2.61
N GLU A 110 -8.23 6.83 -3.91
CA GLU A 110 -7.58 6.03 -4.97
C GLU A 110 -6.06 6.19 -5.00
N VAL A 111 -5.56 7.39 -4.66
CA VAL A 111 -4.13 7.69 -4.62
C VAL A 111 -3.38 6.78 -3.65
N CYS A 112 -3.99 6.30 -2.55
CA CYS A 112 -3.33 5.39 -1.61
C CYS A 112 -2.96 4.05 -2.28
N PHE A 113 -3.85 3.54 -3.13
CA PHE A 113 -3.64 2.31 -3.86
C PHE A 113 -2.60 2.50 -4.96
N ARG A 114 -2.71 3.61 -5.70
CA ARG A 114 -1.70 3.98 -6.71
C ARG A 114 -0.31 4.11 -6.09
N ALA A 115 -0.19 4.76 -4.93
CA ALA A 115 1.06 4.93 -4.21
C ALA A 115 1.72 3.59 -3.85
N LEU A 116 0.95 2.67 -3.27
CA LEU A 116 1.42 1.31 -2.96
C LEU A 116 1.79 0.53 -4.24
N ALA A 117 1.02 0.66 -5.32
CA ALA A 117 1.36 0.02 -6.59
C ALA A 117 2.67 0.57 -7.18
N CYS A 118 2.90 1.88 -7.09
CA CYS A 118 4.11 2.53 -7.62
C CYS A 118 5.40 2.04 -6.96
N PHE A 119 5.35 1.58 -5.71
CA PHE A 119 6.48 0.96 -5.05
C PHE A 119 7.03 -0.28 -5.77
N SER A 120 6.20 -0.98 -6.55
CA SER A 120 6.62 -2.20 -7.25
C SER A 120 7.27 -1.98 -8.61
N TYR A 121 6.97 -0.88 -9.31
CA TYR A 121 7.44 -0.64 -10.69
C TYR A 121 8.52 0.44 -10.80
N GLY A 122 8.83 1.12 -9.69
CA GLY A 122 9.71 2.30 -9.68
C GLY A 122 8.94 3.57 -10.03
N MET A 123 9.42 4.71 -9.53
CA MET A 123 8.74 6.00 -9.65
C MET A 123 9.71 7.04 -10.21
N ASP A 124 9.38 7.58 -11.37
CA ASP A 124 10.07 8.77 -11.87
C ASP A 124 9.56 10.04 -11.16
N GLU A 125 10.25 11.15 -11.40
CA GLU A 125 9.94 12.42 -10.74
C GLU A 125 8.54 12.94 -11.06
N ALA A 126 8.08 12.80 -12.31
CA ALA A 126 6.77 13.27 -12.72
C ALA A 126 5.64 12.47 -12.06
N ALA A 127 5.80 11.14 -11.96
CA ALA A 127 4.88 10.27 -11.24
C ALA A 127 4.83 10.60 -9.75
N TYR A 128 5.99 10.90 -9.14
CA TYR A 128 6.06 11.35 -7.76
C TYR A 128 5.31 12.67 -7.54
N GLU A 129 5.61 13.70 -8.33
CA GLU A 129 4.96 15.01 -8.20
C GLU A 129 3.44 14.93 -8.39
N SER A 130 2.99 14.17 -9.38
CA SER A 130 1.56 13.93 -9.61
C SER A 130 0.91 13.23 -8.42
N LEU A 131 1.57 12.22 -7.84
CA LEU A 131 1.05 11.49 -6.69
C LEU A 131 0.95 12.38 -5.44
N MET A 132 1.98 13.19 -5.17
CA MET A 132 1.98 14.11 -4.04
C MET A 132 0.95 15.22 -4.20
N SER A 133 0.73 15.72 -5.43
CA SER A 133 -0.36 16.64 -5.70
C SER A 133 -1.73 16.03 -5.38
N ASP A 134 -1.95 14.77 -5.73
CA ASP A 134 -3.19 14.05 -5.42
C ASP A 134 -3.39 13.89 -3.90
N PHE A 135 -2.31 13.64 -3.15
CA PHE A 135 -2.36 13.61 -1.68
C PHE A 135 -2.73 14.96 -1.07
N HIS A 136 -2.12 16.07 -1.52
CA HIS A 136 -2.45 17.41 -1.03
C HIS A 136 -3.91 17.80 -1.31
N ASN A 137 -4.46 17.39 -2.46
CA ASN A 137 -5.87 17.66 -2.79
C ASN A 137 -6.84 16.98 -1.81
N ILE A 138 -6.48 15.82 -1.25
CA ILE A 138 -7.31 15.16 -0.23
C ILE A 138 -7.43 16.05 1.00
N ALA A 139 -6.33 16.62 1.47
CA ALA A 139 -6.31 17.48 2.66
C ALA A 139 -7.16 18.74 2.51
N GLU A 140 -7.39 19.22 1.28
CA GLU A 140 -8.27 20.37 1.00
C GLU A 140 -9.76 20.02 0.96
N THR A 141 -10.11 18.73 0.97
CA THR A 141 -11.50 18.25 0.81
C THR A 141 -12.17 17.84 2.14
N VAL A 142 -11.41 17.83 3.24
CA VAL A 142 -11.85 17.40 4.59
C VAL A 142 -12.02 18.59 5.52
#